data_AF-A0A7K8Y031-F1
#
_entry.id   AF-A0A7K8Y031-F1
#
_cell.length_a   1.000
_cell.length_b   1.000
_cell.length_c   1.000
_cell.angle_alpha   90.00
_cell.angle_beta   90.00
_cell.angle_gamma   90.00
#
_symmetry.space_group_name_H-M   'P 1'
#
loop_
_entity.id
_entity.type
_entity.pdbx_description
1 polymer ?
#
loop_
_entity_poly.entity_id
_entity_poly.type
_entity_poly.pdbx_seq_one_letter_code
_entity_poly.pdbx_strand_id
1 'polypeptide(L)'
;VSSVLLENCTGCVLCSEDNGCTSCHHRLFLLIWRDGIRQAGTCVHTCPPGYFGLRGMEVNRCTKCRSPSCESCFSRDFCMKCKDKFYLHKGQCLRQCPPSTAAQPGTRECQDTCEPGPWSPWSPCTHEGRTCGCKWGVETRVREVPAATREEGTSCPERLETRKCRMRKHCPGGE
;
A
#
# COMPACT_ATOMS: atom_id res chain seq x y z
N VAL A 1 29.81 35.22 -19.58
CA VAL A 1 28.97 35.87 -18.57
C VAL A 1 27.93 34.85 -18.13
N SER A 2 28.10 34.28 -16.94
CA SER A 2 27.38 33.09 -16.47
C SER A 2 25.89 33.37 -16.25
N SER A 3 25.06 32.93 -17.19
CA SER A 3 23.60 33.08 -17.20
C SER A 3 22.86 32.14 -16.24
N VAL A 4 23.52 31.52 -15.26
CA VAL A 4 22.94 30.46 -14.41
C VAL A 4 22.48 30.96 -13.02
N LEU A 5 22.81 32.20 -12.64
CA LEU A 5 22.52 32.70 -11.28
C LEU A 5 21.12 33.34 -11.11
N LEU A 6 20.41 33.69 -12.19
CA LEU A 6 19.14 34.43 -12.10
C LEU A 6 17.88 33.56 -12.19
N GLU A 7 17.99 32.27 -12.57
CA GLU A 7 16.85 31.35 -12.68
C GLU A 7 16.50 30.64 -11.35
N ASN A 8 17.36 30.73 -10.32
CA ASN A 8 17.20 29.93 -9.09
C ASN A 8 16.20 30.50 -8.06
N CYS A 9 15.71 31.72 -8.25
CA CYS A 9 14.83 32.38 -7.27
C CYS A 9 13.47 32.83 -7.85
N THR A 10 13.10 32.31 -9.01
CA THR A 10 11.74 32.50 -9.53
C THR A 10 10.72 31.80 -8.62
N GLY A 11 9.67 32.52 -8.22
CA GLY A 11 8.63 31.98 -7.32
C GLY A 11 9.07 31.85 -5.85
N CYS A 12 10.21 32.42 -5.50
CA CYS A 12 10.76 32.42 -4.17
C CYS A 12 10.37 33.68 -3.38
N VAL A 13 10.00 33.53 -2.11
CA VAL A 13 9.75 34.65 -1.17
C VAL A 13 11.06 35.11 -0.52
N LEU A 14 11.93 34.16 -0.15
CA LEU A 14 13.21 34.43 0.51
C LEU A 14 14.35 33.73 -0.22
N CYS A 15 15.21 34.50 -0.88
CA CYS A 15 16.32 34.01 -1.69
C CYS A 15 17.67 34.39 -1.05
N SER A 16 18.63 33.47 -1.11
CA SER A 16 20.01 33.65 -0.67
C SER A 16 20.96 33.25 -1.79
N GLU A 17 22.08 33.95 -1.93
CA GLU A 17 23.08 33.64 -2.98
C GLU A 17 23.70 32.25 -2.81
N ASP A 18 23.95 31.83 -1.58
CA ASP A 18 24.61 30.55 -1.29
C ASP A 18 23.63 29.37 -1.25
N ASN A 19 22.44 29.59 -0.69
CA ASN A 19 21.46 28.52 -0.42
C ASN A 19 20.32 28.48 -1.44
N GLY A 20 20.30 29.40 -2.42
CA GLY A 20 19.16 29.59 -3.32
C GLY A 20 17.90 29.98 -2.55
N CYS A 21 16.76 29.44 -2.97
CA CYS A 21 15.49 29.73 -2.31
C CYS A 21 15.34 29.01 -0.97
N THR A 22 14.99 29.73 0.09
CA THR A 22 14.71 29.17 1.42
C THR A 22 13.21 29.06 1.72
N SER A 23 12.39 29.90 1.09
CA SER A 23 10.92 29.86 1.23
C SER A 23 10.23 30.18 -0.10
N CYS A 24 9.29 29.31 -0.50
CA CYS A 24 8.52 29.44 -1.73
C CYS A 24 7.13 30.04 -1.48
N HIS A 25 6.51 30.61 -2.52
CA HIS A 25 5.09 30.94 -2.44
C HIS A 25 4.24 29.70 -2.11
N HIS A 26 3.13 29.91 -1.40
CA HIS A 26 2.23 28.86 -0.89
C HIS A 26 1.69 27.85 -1.93
N ARG A 27 1.77 28.14 -3.23
CA ARG A 27 1.36 27.24 -4.32
C ARG A 27 2.48 26.36 -4.88
N LEU A 28 3.73 26.67 -4.53
CA LEU A 28 4.92 26.01 -5.03
C LEU A 28 5.49 25.08 -3.96
N PHE A 29 6.35 24.15 -4.39
CA PHE A 29 7.07 23.23 -3.54
C PHE A 29 8.56 23.58 -3.56
N LEU A 30 9.16 23.65 -2.36
CA LEU A 30 10.59 23.79 -2.19
C LEU A 30 11.28 22.46 -2.48
N LEU A 31 12.17 22.46 -3.47
CA LEU A 31 13.04 21.35 -3.84
C LEU A 31 14.48 21.71 -3.49
N ILE A 32 15.13 20.86 -2.69
CA ILE A 32 16.55 21.02 -2.36
C ILE A 32 17.38 20.17 -3.32
N TRP A 33 18.17 20.84 -4.15
CA TRP A 33 19.17 20.24 -5.01
C TRP A 33 20.50 20.10 -4.29
N ARG A 34 21.22 19.01 -4.57
CA ARG A 34 22.55 18.75 -4.02
C ARG A 34 23.54 18.56 -5.16
N ASP A 35 24.60 19.34 -5.15
CA ASP A 35 25.73 19.22 -6.07
C ASP A 35 27.03 19.25 -5.28
N GLY A 36 27.64 18.07 -5.11
CA GLY A 36 28.74 17.86 -4.17
C GLY A 36 28.36 18.23 -2.73
N ILE A 37 29.01 19.25 -2.18
CA ILE A 37 28.80 19.76 -0.80
C ILE A 37 27.73 20.87 -0.78
N ARG A 38 27.43 21.48 -1.93
CA ARG A 38 26.48 22.59 -2.03
C ARG A 38 25.06 22.06 -1.99
N GLN A 39 24.20 22.77 -1.28
CA GLN A 39 22.75 22.54 -1.29
C GLN A 39 22.06 23.85 -1.63
N ALA A 40 21.19 23.83 -2.64
CA ALA A 40 20.45 25.00 -3.06
C ALA A 40 18.96 24.67 -3.20
N GLY A 41 18.10 25.56 -2.73
CA GLY A 41 16.66 25.43 -2.88
C GLY A 41 16.15 26.08 -4.16
N THR A 42 15.14 25.46 -4.77
CA THR A 42 14.38 26.02 -5.89
C THR A 42 12.89 25.76 -5.70
N CYS A 43 12.04 26.60 -6.30
CA CYS A 43 10.59 26.47 -6.21
C CYS A 43 10.03 25.86 -7.48
N VAL A 44 9.29 24.75 -7.35
CA VAL A 44 8.67 24.05 -8.48
C VAL A 44 7.16 23.92 -8.30
N HIS A 45 6.42 23.93 -9.39
CA HIS A 45 4.97 23.66 -9.38
C HIS A 45 4.65 22.19 -9.11
N THR A 46 5.52 21.29 -9.57
CA THR A 46 5.36 19.84 -9.42
C THR A 46 6.71 19.22 -9.10
N CYS A 47 6.74 18.32 -8.11
CA CYS A 47 7.97 17.65 -7.74
C CYS A 47 8.46 16.71 -8.85
N PRO A 48 9.78 16.63 -9.09
CA PRO A 48 10.34 15.80 -10.15
C PRO A 48 10.18 14.30 -9.85
N PRO A 49 10.36 13.41 -10.84
CA PRO A 49 10.34 11.96 -10.63
C PRO A 49 11.28 11.51 -9.51
N GLY A 50 10.83 10.55 -8.69
CA GLY A 50 11.52 10.12 -7.48
C GLY A 50 11.29 11.02 -6.26
N TYR A 51 10.47 12.07 -6.38
CA TYR A 51 10.03 12.92 -5.27
C TYR A 51 8.51 13.01 -5.22
N PHE A 52 7.97 13.23 -4.03
CA PHE A 52 6.55 13.51 -3.79
C PHE A 52 6.41 14.85 -3.06
N GLY A 53 5.33 15.56 -3.36
CA GLY A 53 5.02 16.84 -2.72
C GLY A 53 4.38 16.62 -1.35
N LEU A 54 4.96 17.21 -0.31
CA LEU A 54 4.39 17.25 1.03
C LEU A 54 3.94 18.66 1.33
N ARG A 55 2.64 18.85 1.59
CA ARG A 55 2.10 20.14 2.04
C ARG A 55 2.27 20.26 3.55
N GLY A 56 3.22 21.10 3.96
CA GLY A 56 3.44 21.43 5.37
C GLY A 56 2.62 22.65 5.78
N MET A 57 2.54 22.91 7.08
CA MET A 57 1.89 24.12 7.61
C MET A 57 2.60 25.40 7.16
N GLU A 58 3.94 25.39 7.16
CA GLU A 58 4.77 26.56 6.83
C GLU A 58 5.31 26.52 5.40
N VAL A 59 5.76 25.36 4.94
CA VAL A 59 6.44 25.20 3.64
C VAL A 59 6.03 23.88 3.00
N ASN A 60 5.54 23.96 1.76
CA ASN A 60 5.39 22.78 0.91
C ASN A 60 6.76 22.37 0.38
N ARG A 61 7.10 21.08 0.44
CA ARG A 61 8.42 20.60 0.06
C ARG A 61 8.37 19.32 -0.75
N CYS A 62 9.33 19.16 -1.65
CA CYS A 62 9.54 17.91 -2.37
C CYS A 62 10.39 16.98 -1.50
N THR A 63 9.85 15.81 -1.17
CA THR A 63 10.54 14.79 -0.39
C THR A 63 10.86 13.60 -1.29
N LYS A 64 12.07 13.07 -1.20
CA LYS A 64 12.49 11.91 -2.00
C LYS A 64 11.70 10.66 -1.59
N CYS A 65 11.28 9.86 -2.56
CA CYS A 65 10.71 8.53 -2.33
C CYS A 65 11.69 7.65 -1.55
N ARG A 66 11.21 6.78 -0.66
CA ARG A 66 12.10 5.86 0.07
C ARG A 66 12.75 4.83 -0.83
N SER A 67 11.95 4.20 -1.69
CA SER A 67 12.43 3.10 -2.52
C SER A 67 13.17 3.61 -3.76
N PRO A 68 14.42 3.15 -4.01
CA PRO A 68 15.16 3.50 -5.22
C PRO A 68 14.57 2.86 -6.48
N SER A 69 13.73 1.83 -6.33
CA SER A 69 13.04 1.14 -7.43
C SER A 69 11.71 1.81 -7.81
N CYS A 70 11.34 2.88 -7.12
CA CYS A 70 10.13 3.65 -7.38
C CYS A 70 10.43 4.81 -8.34
N GLU A 71 9.57 4.99 -9.34
CA GLU A 71 9.61 6.12 -10.28
C GLU A 71 8.79 7.30 -9.76
N SER A 72 7.57 7.04 -9.27
CA SER A 72 6.73 8.05 -8.62
C SER A 72 6.05 7.47 -7.39
N CYS A 73 6.07 8.22 -6.29
CA CYS A 73 5.44 7.81 -5.02
C CYS A 73 4.39 8.83 -4.58
N PHE A 74 3.35 8.33 -3.92
CA PHE A 74 2.31 9.15 -3.29
C PHE A 74 2.78 9.67 -1.94
N SER A 75 3.45 8.80 -1.18
CA SER A 75 4.01 9.10 0.13
C SER A 75 5.42 8.51 0.23
N ARG A 76 6.07 8.70 1.38
CA ARG A 76 7.42 8.13 1.62
C ARG A 76 7.46 6.62 1.40
N ASP A 77 6.39 5.92 1.79
CA ASP A 77 6.33 4.45 1.83
C ASP A 77 5.41 3.84 0.76
N PHE A 78 4.63 4.68 0.07
CA PHE A 78 3.67 4.23 -0.93
C PHE A 78 4.08 4.69 -2.33
N CYS A 79 4.60 3.76 -3.12
CA CYS A 79 4.91 3.93 -4.53
C CYS A 79 3.63 3.82 -5.39
N MET A 80 3.48 4.72 -6.37
CA MET A 80 2.40 4.65 -7.36
C MET A 80 2.86 4.03 -8.67
N LYS A 81 4.14 4.21 -9.02
CA LYS A 81 4.71 3.67 -10.27
C LYS A 81 6.14 3.19 -10.03
N CYS A 82 6.39 1.93 -10.37
CA CYS A 82 7.70 1.32 -10.28
C CYS A 82 8.53 1.57 -11.54
N LYS A 83 9.86 1.57 -11.39
CA LYS A 83 10.79 1.58 -12.52
C LYS A 83 10.68 0.30 -13.34
N ASP A 84 11.23 0.31 -14.55
CA ASP A 84 11.32 -0.87 -15.40
C ASP A 84 11.92 -2.07 -14.66
N LYS A 85 11.38 -3.27 -14.95
CA LYS A 85 11.77 -4.56 -14.35
C LYS A 85 11.33 -4.77 -12.90
N PHE A 86 10.51 -3.87 -12.36
CA PHE A 86 9.86 -4.05 -11.06
C PHE A 86 8.34 -4.10 -11.22
N TYR A 87 7.70 -4.88 -10.36
CA TYR A 87 6.26 -5.02 -10.25
C TYR A 87 5.76 -4.27 -9.03
N LEU A 88 4.64 -3.55 -9.18
CA LEU A 88 3.99 -2.85 -8.09
C LEU A 88 3.09 -3.82 -7.32
N HIS A 89 3.28 -3.90 -5.99
CA HIS A 89 2.41 -4.64 -5.10
C HIS A 89 2.18 -3.84 -3.82
N LYS A 90 0.92 -3.46 -3.54
CA LYS A 90 0.51 -2.74 -2.31
C LYS A 90 1.39 -1.52 -1.98
N GLY A 91 1.78 -0.76 -2.99
CA GLY A 91 2.63 0.44 -2.84
C GLY A 91 4.13 0.15 -2.77
N GLN A 92 4.57 -1.08 -2.99
CA GLN A 92 5.99 -1.47 -2.99
C GLN A 92 6.42 -2.00 -4.37
N CYS A 93 7.68 -1.78 -4.71
CA CYS A 93 8.26 -2.24 -5.98
C CYS A 93 9.14 -3.46 -5.74
N LEU A 94 8.76 -4.60 -6.31
CA LEU A 94 9.41 -5.89 -6.14
C LEU A 94 9.92 -6.41 -7.49
N ARG A 95 11.00 -7.20 -7.51
CA ARG A 95 11.48 -7.80 -8.78
C ARG A 95 10.63 -8.98 -9.25
N GLN A 96 9.97 -9.64 -8.31
CA GLN A 96 9.09 -10.78 -8.55
C GLN A 96 7.87 -10.63 -7.65
N CYS A 97 6.72 -11.09 -8.11
CA CYS A 97 5.50 -11.03 -7.33
C CYS A 97 5.54 -12.04 -6.16
N PRO A 98 5.04 -11.66 -4.97
CA PRO A 98 5.00 -12.55 -3.82
C PRO A 98 4.10 -13.77 -4.07
N PRO A 99 4.25 -14.86 -3.27
CA PRO A 99 3.35 -16.01 -3.33
C PRO A 99 1.89 -15.57 -3.18
N SER A 100 0.94 -16.26 -3.83
CA SER A 100 -0.49 -15.89 -3.95
C SER A 100 -0.83 -14.70 -4.85
N THR A 101 0.16 -14.18 -5.58
CA THR A 101 -0.03 -13.08 -6.55
C THR A 101 0.68 -13.38 -7.86
N ALA A 102 0.13 -12.91 -8.98
CA ALA A 102 0.72 -13.06 -10.30
C ALA A 102 0.89 -11.71 -10.98
N ALA A 103 1.94 -11.62 -11.81
CA ALA A 103 2.17 -10.45 -12.64
C ALA A 103 1.08 -10.37 -13.73
N GLN A 104 0.34 -9.28 -13.75
CA GLN A 104 -0.62 -9.01 -14.81
C GLN A 104 0.09 -8.69 -16.14
N PRO A 105 -0.31 -9.32 -17.26
CA PRO A 105 0.22 -8.96 -18.58
C PRO A 105 -0.21 -7.53 -18.93
N GLY A 106 0.74 -6.62 -19.09
CA GLY A 106 0.51 -5.26 -19.58
C GLY A 106 0.58 -4.14 -18.53
N THR A 107 0.21 -4.39 -17.27
CA THR A 107 0.22 -3.34 -16.21
C THR A 107 1.46 -3.38 -15.32
N ARG A 108 2.23 -4.48 -15.30
CA ARG A 108 3.37 -4.70 -14.39
C ARG A 108 2.98 -4.53 -12.92
N GLU A 109 1.80 -5.00 -12.57
CA GLU A 109 1.28 -5.03 -11.22
C GLU A 109 1.11 -6.47 -10.75
N CYS A 110 1.33 -6.72 -9.47
CA CYS A 110 1.06 -8.02 -8.85
C CYS A 110 -0.38 -8.04 -8.36
N GLN A 111 -1.21 -8.80 -9.06
CA GLN A 111 -2.61 -9.03 -8.68
C GLN A 111 -2.73 -10.30 -7.86
N ASP A 112 -3.58 -10.27 -6.85
CA ASP A 112 -3.90 -11.46 -6.06
C ASP A 112 -4.57 -12.50 -6.98
N THR A 113 -4.04 -13.72 -6.99
CA THR A 113 -4.59 -14.85 -7.79
C THR A 113 -5.65 -15.64 -7.03
N CYS A 114 -5.90 -15.25 -5.78
CA CYS A 114 -6.74 -15.94 -4.82
C CYS A 114 -8.08 -15.20 -4.70
N GLU A 115 -8.95 -15.35 -5.70
CA GLU A 115 -10.34 -14.87 -5.64
C GLU A 115 -11.13 -15.75 -4.66
N PRO A 116 -11.75 -15.19 -3.61
CA PRO A 116 -12.47 -15.99 -2.63
C PRO A 116 -13.71 -16.64 -3.26
N GLY A 117 -13.80 -17.96 -3.15
CA GLY A 117 -14.97 -18.72 -3.57
C GLY A 117 -16.19 -18.45 -2.67
N PRO A 118 -17.34 -19.04 -3.01
CA PRO A 118 -18.53 -18.95 -2.18
C PRO A 118 -18.28 -19.58 -0.79
N TRP A 119 -18.94 -19.04 0.22
CA TRP A 119 -18.92 -19.62 1.57
C TRP A 119 -19.63 -20.97 1.59
N SER A 120 -19.09 -21.90 2.37
CA SER A 120 -19.82 -23.11 2.76
C SER A 120 -21.08 -22.74 3.56
N PRO A 121 -22.06 -23.64 3.63
CA PRO A 121 -23.10 -23.58 4.66
C PRO A 121 -22.48 -23.53 6.07
N TRP A 122 -23.22 -22.96 7.02
CA TRP A 122 -22.84 -22.97 8.43
C TRP A 122 -22.88 -24.40 8.99
N SER A 123 -21.88 -24.76 9.80
CA SER A 123 -21.88 -26.00 10.57
C SER A 123 -23.03 -26.01 11.58
N PRO A 124 -23.43 -27.19 12.08
CA PRO A 124 -24.35 -27.26 13.20
C PRO A 124 -23.85 -26.45 14.40
N CYS A 125 -24.79 -25.83 15.12
CA CYS A 125 -24.48 -25.09 16.34
C CYS A 125 -24.06 -26.07 17.45
N THR A 126 -22.78 -26.01 17.87
CA THR A 126 -22.24 -26.91 18.88
C THR A 126 -21.53 -26.17 20.02
N HIS A 127 -21.50 -26.78 21.20
CA HIS A 127 -20.71 -26.34 22.34
C HIS A 127 -19.92 -27.53 22.87
N GLU A 128 -18.59 -27.49 22.76
CA GLU A 128 -17.70 -28.61 23.14
C GLU A 128 -18.13 -29.96 22.54
N GLY A 129 -18.55 -29.96 21.26
CA GLY A 129 -19.00 -31.15 20.54
C GLY A 129 -20.45 -31.58 20.81
N ARG A 130 -21.18 -30.90 21.71
CA ARG A 130 -22.60 -31.17 22.00
C ARG A 130 -23.51 -30.25 21.21
N THR A 131 -24.67 -30.74 20.77
CA THR A 131 -25.68 -29.95 20.02
C THR A 131 -26.84 -29.46 20.90
N CYS A 132 -26.88 -29.87 22.16
CA CYS A 132 -27.89 -29.51 23.15
C CYS A 132 -27.30 -29.49 24.58
N GLY A 133 -28.05 -28.95 25.55
CA GLY A 133 -27.62 -28.85 26.96
C GLY A 133 -27.09 -27.46 27.36
N CYS A 134 -26.75 -26.62 26.39
CA CYS A 134 -26.24 -25.27 26.61
C CYS A 134 -27.19 -24.20 26.03
N LYS A 135 -27.10 -22.97 26.52
CA LYS A 135 -27.89 -21.83 25.99
C LYS A 135 -27.30 -21.28 24.68
N TRP A 136 -25.99 -21.38 24.55
CA TRP A 136 -25.21 -20.82 23.45
C TRP A 136 -24.20 -21.84 22.95
N GLY A 137 -23.97 -21.81 21.65
CA GLY A 137 -22.93 -22.58 20.98
C GLY A 137 -22.26 -21.74 19.92
N VAL A 138 -21.49 -22.43 19.11
CA VAL A 138 -20.69 -21.86 18.03
C VAL A 138 -20.98 -22.64 16.76
N GLU A 139 -21.15 -21.90 15.68
CA GLU A 139 -21.18 -22.42 14.31
C GLU A 139 -20.00 -21.83 13.54
N THR A 140 -19.48 -22.62 12.62
CA THR A 140 -18.32 -22.28 11.80
C THR A 140 -18.66 -22.48 10.34
N ARG A 141 -18.10 -21.65 9.47
CA ARG A 141 -18.12 -21.88 8.02
C ARG A 141 -16.74 -21.65 7.45
N VAL A 142 -16.44 -22.34 6.37
CA VAL A 142 -15.21 -22.18 5.63
C VAL A 142 -15.52 -21.62 4.25
N ARG A 143 -14.61 -20.85 3.68
CA ARG A 143 -14.62 -20.63 2.24
C ARG A 143 -13.29 -21.08 1.68
N GLU A 144 -13.38 -21.94 0.68
CA GLU A 144 -12.25 -22.25 -0.16
C GLU A 144 -11.98 -21.05 -1.06
N VAL A 145 -10.72 -20.82 -1.35
CA VAL A 145 -10.28 -19.78 -2.26
C VAL A 145 -9.71 -20.55 -3.45
N PRO A 146 -10.50 -20.73 -4.54
CA PRO A 146 -10.06 -21.54 -5.66
C PRO A 146 -8.72 -21.02 -6.18
N ALA A 147 -7.69 -21.86 -6.13
CA ALA A 147 -6.42 -21.53 -6.76
C ALA A 147 -6.65 -21.46 -8.27
N ALA A 148 -6.32 -20.32 -8.90
CA ALA A 148 -6.19 -20.27 -10.34
C ALA A 148 -5.16 -21.32 -10.77
N THR A 149 -5.59 -22.26 -11.60
CA THR A 149 -4.79 -23.39 -12.07
C THR A 149 -3.51 -22.93 -12.79
N ARG A 150 -2.36 -22.98 -12.13
CA ARG A 150 -1.14 -23.64 -12.63
C ARG A 150 0.04 -23.58 -11.65
N GLU A 151 0.70 -24.72 -11.61
CA GLU A 151 2.04 -25.10 -11.12
C GLU A 151 2.52 -24.59 -9.75
N GLU A 152 2.73 -25.61 -8.91
CA GLU A 152 3.50 -25.63 -7.67
C GLU A 152 3.01 -24.75 -6.52
N GLY A 153 2.11 -25.35 -5.73
CA GLY A 153 2.31 -25.39 -4.28
C GLY A 153 1.84 -24.20 -3.45
N THR A 154 0.96 -23.34 -3.95
CA THR A 154 0.40 -22.26 -3.13
C THR A 154 -1.11 -22.40 -2.97
N SER A 155 -1.54 -23.17 -1.96
CA SER A 155 -2.94 -23.17 -1.53
C SER A 155 -3.27 -21.78 -0.98
N CYS A 156 -4.28 -21.14 -1.54
CA CYS A 156 -4.82 -19.93 -0.94
C CYS A 156 -5.29 -20.24 0.50
N PRO A 157 -5.08 -19.35 1.47
CA PRO A 157 -5.48 -19.61 2.85
C PRO A 157 -7.00 -19.75 2.94
N GLU A 158 -7.47 -20.90 3.43
CA GLU A 158 -8.88 -21.09 3.79
C GLU A 158 -9.26 -20.05 4.86
N ARG A 159 -10.38 -19.37 4.65
CA ARG A 159 -10.91 -18.45 5.66
C ARG A 159 -11.98 -19.15 6.47
N LEU A 160 -11.71 -19.28 7.77
CA LEU A 160 -12.66 -19.74 8.78
C LEU A 160 -13.41 -18.53 9.36
N GLU A 161 -14.74 -18.62 9.40
CA GLU A 161 -15.57 -17.67 10.13
C GLU A 161 -16.38 -18.38 11.20
N THR A 162 -16.44 -17.77 12.39
CA THR A 162 -17.02 -18.35 13.58
C THR A 162 -18.07 -17.40 14.15
N ARG A 163 -19.26 -17.90 14.45
CA ARG A 163 -20.38 -17.11 14.99
C ARG A 163 -21.03 -17.79 16.19
N LYS A 164 -21.54 -16.97 17.13
CA LYS A 164 -22.36 -17.46 18.24
C LYS A 164 -23.77 -17.79 17.76
N CYS A 165 -24.29 -18.93 18.17
CA CYS A 165 -25.62 -19.43 17.83
C CYS A 165 -26.37 -19.89 19.08
N ARG A 166 -27.70 -19.87 19.04
CA ARG A 166 -28.54 -20.24 20.17
C ARG A 166 -28.87 -21.73 20.12
N MET A 167 -28.69 -22.42 21.24
CA MET A 167 -28.84 -23.88 21.33
C MET A 167 -30.09 -24.30 22.10
N ARG A 168 -30.50 -25.57 21.94
CA ARG A 168 -31.54 -26.18 22.78
C ARG A 168 -30.96 -26.52 24.15
N LYS A 169 -31.60 -26.00 25.19
CA LYS A 169 -31.21 -26.29 26.59
C LYS A 169 -31.47 -27.74 27.00
N HIS A 170 -32.52 -28.37 26.47
CA HIS A 170 -32.87 -29.76 26.76
C HIS A 170 -32.54 -30.65 25.56
N CYS A 171 -31.91 -31.79 25.83
CA CYS A 171 -31.60 -32.80 24.83
C CYS A 171 -32.79 -33.74 24.64
N PRO A 172 -33.16 -34.08 23.38
CA PRO A 172 -34.18 -35.10 23.15
C PRO A 172 -33.63 -36.47 23.57
N GLY A 173 -34.14 -37.01 24.68
CA GLY A 173 -33.74 -38.31 25.23
C GLY A 173 -33.18 -38.30 26.67
N GLY A 174 -33.19 -37.15 27.36
CA GLY A 174 -32.94 -37.10 28.80
C GLY A 174 -34.25 -36.87 29.56
N GLU A 175 -34.71 -37.90 30.27
CA GLU A 175 -35.61 -37.76 31.44
C GLU A 175 -34.98 -36.85 32.49
#